data_AF-A0A7S2Z0Z5-F1
#
_entry.id   AF-A0A7S2Z0Z5-F1
#
_cell.length_a   1.000
_cell.length_b   1.000
_cell.length_c   1.000
_cell.angle_alpha   90.00
_cell.angle_beta   90.00
_cell.angle_gamma   90.00
#
_symmetry.space_group_name_H-M   'P 1'
#
loop_
_entity.id
_entity.type
_entity.pdbx_description
1 polymer ?
#
loop_
_entity_poly.entity_id
_entity_poly.type
_entity_poly.pdbx_seq_one_letter_code
_entity_poly.pdbx_strand_id
1 'polypeptide(L)'
;RTENAGQHENETKPAITKALVGTTVPFTPESVAACIVRGMRRERFTVAVGFDGWALATATAGFSPPSSVAAFLTEVILMGIMRIVVMAYLVIYYTTVRSMSKKMSKKND
;
A
#
# COMPACT_ATOMS: atom_id res chain seq x y z
N ARG A 1 12.15 -10.40 20.18
CA ARG A 1 11.04 -11.40 20.13
C ARG A 1 10.00 -11.08 19.04
N THR A 2 9.95 -9.86 18.49
CA THR A 2 8.98 -9.43 17.45
C THR A 2 9.48 -9.55 16.01
N GLU A 3 10.78 -9.77 15.78
CA GLU A 3 11.41 -9.72 14.45
C GLU A 3 11.03 -10.90 13.53
N ASN A 4 10.59 -12.03 14.09
CA ASN A 4 10.29 -13.26 13.32
C ASN A 4 8.81 -13.43 12.93
N ALA A 5 7.92 -12.56 13.42
CA ALA A 5 6.48 -12.70 13.19
C ALA A 5 6.10 -12.56 11.70
N GLY A 6 6.73 -11.61 10.99
CA GLY A 6 6.49 -11.41 9.55
C GLY A 6 7.03 -12.53 8.66
N GLN A 7 8.03 -13.29 9.14
CA GLN A 7 8.58 -14.42 8.39
C GLN A 7 7.68 -15.65 8.49
N HIS A 8 7.18 -15.96 9.70
CA HIS A 8 6.21 -17.04 9.92
C HIS A 8 4.85 -16.79 9.21
N GLU A 9 4.44 -15.53 9.09
CA GLU A 9 3.23 -15.15 8.32
C GLU A 9 3.37 -15.54 6.84
N ASN A 10 4.58 -15.43 6.28
CA ASN A 10 4.80 -15.70 4.86
C ASN A 10 4.68 -17.20 4.53
N GLU A 11 4.93 -18.08 5.50
CA GLU A 11 4.81 -19.52 5.33
C GLU A 11 3.35 -19.95 5.21
N THR A 12 2.48 -19.42 6.08
CA THR A 12 1.05 -19.76 6.17
C THR A 12 0.17 -19.01 5.17
N LYS A 13 0.73 -18.05 4.43
CA LYS A 13 -0.04 -17.24 3.47
C LYS A 13 -0.64 -18.10 2.36
N PRO A 14 -1.95 -18.02 2.09
CA PRO A 14 -2.58 -18.76 1.00
C PRO A 14 -1.98 -18.36 -0.35
N ALA A 15 -1.93 -19.30 -1.29
CA ALA A 15 -1.25 -19.14 -2.58
C ALA A 15 -1.73 -17.91 -3.38
N ILE A 16 -3.01 -17.55 -3.24
CA ILE A 16 -3.59 -16.36 -3.87
C ILE A 16 -2.95 -15.08 -3.34
N THR A 17 -2.71 -15.00 -2.03
CA THR A 17 -2.08 -13.85 -1.38
C THR A 17 -0.59 -13.79 -1.67
N LYS A 18 0.09 -14.94 -1.81
CA LYS A 18 1.50 -14.97 -2.28
C LYS A 18 1.65 -14.42 -3.70
N ALA A 19 0.75 -14.78 -4.61
CA ALA A 19 0.76 -14.26 -5.98
C ALA A 19 0.45 -12.76 -6.06
N LEU A 20 -0.39 -12.24 -5.15
CA LEU A 20 -0.76 -10.84 -5.08
C LEU A 20 0.32 -9.96 -4.42
N VAL A 21 0.95 -10.45 -3.35
CA VAL A 21 1.98 -9.71 -2.59
C VAL A 21 3.34 -9.71 -3.30
N GLY A 22 3.60 -10.70 -4.17
CA GLY A 22 4.87 -10.80 -4.89
C GLY A 22 6.08 -10.92 -3.94
N THR A 23 7.22 -10.31 -4.30
CA THR A 23 8.47 -10.31 -3.51
C THR A 23 8.61 -9.07 -2.62
N THR A 24 7.50 -8.60 -2.05
CA THR A 24 7.53 -7.40 -1.19
C THR A 24 8.15 -7.73 0.16
N VAL A 25 9.24 -7.05 0.50
CA VAL A 25 9.94 -7.22 1.78
C VAL A 25 9.21 -6.39 2.85
N PRO A 26 8.83 -6.98 4.01
CA PRO A 26 8.21 -6.23 5.09
C PRO A 26 9.16 -5.19 5.68
N PHE A 27 8.64 -4.02 6.06
CA PHE A 27 9.41 -2.99 6.76
C PHE A 27 9.76 -3.43 8.19
N THR A 28 10.97 -3.10 8.65
CA THR A 28 11.38 -3.37 10.03
C THR A 28 10.64 -2.44 10.99
N PRO A 29 10.18 -2.95 12.15
CA PRO A 29 9.40 -2.14 13.11
C PRO A 29 10.20 -0.93 13.63
N GLU A 30 11.51 -1.03 13.72
CA GLU A 30 12.42 0.06 14.10
C GLU A 30 12.39 1.20 13.08
N SER A 31 12.36 0.85 11.78
CA SER A 31 12.31 1.85 10.70
C SER A 31 10.99 2.62 10.69
N VAL A 32 9.88 1.91 10.96
CA VAL A 32 8.54 2.48 11.06
C VAL A 32 8.45 3.41 12.27
N ALA A 33 8.93 2.98 13.43
CA ALA A 33 8.92 3.79 14.66
C ALA A 33 9.73 5.08 14.48
N ALA A 34 10.93 5.01 13.89
CA ALA A 34 11.74 6.19 13.59
C ALA A 34 11.05 7.16 12.61
N CYS A 35 10.33 6.62 11.61
CA CYS A 35 9.56 7.43 10.67
C CYS A 35 8.44 8.20 11.36
N ILE A 36 7.67 7.53 12.22
CA ILE A 36 6.56 8.11 13.00
C ILE A 36 7.07 9.25 13.90
N VAL A 37 8.14 9.01 14.67
CA VAL A 37 8.72 10.04 15.57
C VAL A 37 9.18 11.27 14.79
N ARG A 38 9.81 11.09 13.62
CA ARG A 38 10.22 12.19 12.74
C ARG A 38 9.02 12.94 12.14
N GLY A 39 7.94 12.23 11.82
CA GLY A 39 6.69 12.81 11.31
C GLY A 39 5.97 13.67 12.35
N MET A 40 5.86 13.17 13.59
CA MET A 40 5.28 13.92 14.71
C MET A 40 6.05 15.22 14.97
N ARG A 41 7.39 15.20 14.93
CA ARG A 41 8.23 16.38 15.14
C ARG A 41 8.09 17.46 14.05
N ARG A 42 7.50 17.11 12.90
CA ARG A 42 7.25 18.00 11.76
C ARG A 42 5.77 18.41 11.65
N GLU A 43 4.98 18.17 12.69
CA GLU A 43 3.53 18.42 12.74
C GLU A 43 2.77 17.84 11.54
N ARG A 44 3.25 16.70 11.01
CA ARG A 44 2.56 16.01 9.93
C ARG A 44 1.45 15.15 10.52
N PHE A 45 0.21 15.51 10.21
CA PHE A 45 -0.98 14.74 10.59
C PHE A 45 -0.97 13.31 10.02
N THR A 46 -0.40 13.14 8.82
CA THR A 46 -0.27 11.84 8.17
C THR A 46 1.21 11.49 8.00
N VAL A 47 1.62 10.39 8.62
CA VAL A 47 2.99 9.85 8.48
C VAL A 47 2.96 8.62 7.60
N ALA A 48 3.50 8.77 6.40
CA ALA A 48 3.64 7.71 5.42
C ALA A 48 4.98 6.97 5.57
N VAL A 49 4.96 5.64 5.47
CA VAL A 49 6.16 4.81 5.41
C VAL A 49 6.31 4.24 3.99
N GLY A 50 7.50 4.42 3.40
CA GLY A 50 7.79 3.95 2.05
C GLY A 50 7.09 4.73 0.95
N PHE A 51 7.30 4.28 -0.29
CA PHE A 51 6.72 4.93 -1.47
C PHE A 51 5.21 4.73 -1.57
N ASP A 52 4.72 3.52 -1.34
CA ASP A 52 3.29 3.21 -1.37
C ASP A 52 2.52 3.98 -0.28
N GLY A 53 3.12 4.09 0.91
CA GLY A 53 2.55 4.90 1.98
C GLY A 53 2.51 6.39 1.63
N TRP A 54 3.53 6.91 0.95
CA TRP A 54 3.55 8.32 0.51
C TRP A 54 2.51 8.57 -0.57
N ALA A 55 2.42 7.69 -1.57
CA ALA A 55 1.42 7.73 -2.61
C ALA A 55 -0.02 7.69 -2.03
N LEU A 56 -0.25 6.81 -1.07
CA LEU A 56 -1.54 6.68 -0.40
C LEU A 56 -1.84 7.92 0.46
N ALA A 57 -0.87 8.41 1.23
CA ALA A 57 -1.02 9.62 2.05
C ALA A 57 -1.38 10.82 1.19
N THR A 58 -0.71 11.01 0.05
CA THR A 58 -1.02 12.05 -0.94
C THR A 58 -2.42 11.87 -1.54
N ALA A 59 -2.84 10.64 -1.85
CA ALA A 59 -4.19 10.39 -2.35
C ALA A 59 -5.28 10.71 -1.31
N THR A 60 -4.99 10.53 -0.02
CA THR A 60 -5.91 10.84 1.10
C THR A 60 -5.75 12.24 1.68
N ALA A 61 -4.79 13.03 1.19
CA ALA A 61 -4.44 14.34 1.73
C ALA A 61 -5.58 15.36 1.63
N GLY A 62 -6.57 15.12 0.75
CA GLY A 62 -7.75 15.98 0.60
C GLY A 62 -8.61 16.16 1.86
N PHE A 63 -8.40 15.37 2.93
CA PHE A 63 -9.04 15.53 4.24
C PHE A 63 -8.13 16.18 5.31
N SER A 64 -6.85 16.43 5.00
CA SER A 64 -5.86 17.01 5.93
C SER A 64 -5.63 18.49 5.61
N PRO A 65 -5.44 19.37 6.62
CA PRO A 65 -5.10 20.77 6.37
C PRO A 65 -3.83 20.88 5.50
N PRO A 66 -3.87 21.53 4.33
CA PRO A 66 -2.69 21.67 3.49
C PRO A 66 -1.73 22.67 4.13
N SER A 67 -0.49 22.23 4.36
CA SER A 67 0.58 23.07 4.91
C SER A 67 1.06 24.17 3.94
N SER A 68 0.66 24.11 2.66
CA SER A 68 1.02 25.10 1.63
C SER A 68 0.11 25.01 0.39
N VAL A 69 -0.09 26.14 -0.31
CA VAL A 69 -0.85 26.22 -1.58
C VAL A 69 -0.16 25.44 -2.70
N ALA A 70 1.18 25.41 -2.71
CA ALA A 70 1.93 24.63 -3.69
C ALA A 70 1.72 23.12 -3.50
N ALA A 71 1.63 22.66 -2.25
CA ALA A 71 1.34 21.26 -1.92
C ALA A 71 -0.06 20.86 -2.42
N PHE A 72 -1.06 21.71 -2.19
CA PHE A 72 -2.43 21.50 -2.68
C PHE A 72 -2.49 21.35 -4.21
N LEU A 73 -1.79 22.20 -4.97
CA LEU A 73 -1.77 22.09 -6.44
C LEU A 73 -1.11 20.79 -6.91
N THR A 74 0.00 20.39 -6.29
CA THR A 74 0.66 19.12 -6.61
C THR A 74 -0.20 17.91 -6.25
N GLU A 75 -0.95 17.98 -5.14
CA GLU A 75 -1.88 16.94 -4.73
C GLU A 75 -3.01 16.77 -5.74
N VAL A 76 -3.63 17.85 -6.21
CA VAL A 76 -4.74 17.76 -7.18
C VAL A 76 -4.31 17.13 -8.50
N ILE A 77 -3.15 17.54 -9.05
CA ILE A 77 -2.63 17.00 -10.32
C ILE A 77 -2.21 15.54 -10.14
N LEU A 78 -1.50 15.24 -9.06
CA LEU A 78 -1.01 13.89 -8.78
C LEU A 78 -2.15 12.94 -8.42
N MET A 79 -3.23 13.40 -7.79
CA MET A 79 -4.39 12.58 -7.45
C MET A 79 -5.09 12.05 -8.71
N GLY A 80 -5.18 12.87 -9.77
CA GLY A 80 -5.70 12.42 -11.07
C GLY A 80 -4.88 11.28 -11.67
N ILE A 81 -3.55 11.40 -11.65
CA ILE A 81 -2.63 10.37 -12.14
C ILE A 81 -2.70 9.11 -11.27
N MET A 82 -2.68 9.27 -9.94
CA MET A 82 -2.80 8.16 -9.00
C MET A 82 -4.10 7.38 -9.22
N ARG A 83 -5.19 8.05 -9.56
CA ARG A 83 -6.47 7.38 -9.86
C ARG A 83 -6.37 6.46 -11.08
N ILE A 84 -5.62 6.84 -12.11
CA ILE A 84 -5.38 5.98 -13.28
C ILE A 84 -4.51 4.78 -12.90
N VAL A 85 -3.46 5.01 -12.11
CA VAL A 85 -2.56 3.94 -11.62
C VAL A 85 -3.34 2.93 -10.78
N VAL A 86 -4.13 3.39 -9.80
CA VAL A 86 -4.96 2.53 -8.95
C VAL A 86 -5.98 1.74 -9.78
N MET A 87 -6.60 2.36 -10.80
CA MET A 87 -7.51 1.66 -11.70
C MET A 87 -6.80 0.51 -12.45
N ALA A 88 -5.58 0.75 -12.95
CA ALA A 88 -4.79 -0.31 -13.59
C ALA A 88 -4.46 -1.45 -12.62
N TYR A 89 -4.07 -1.12 -11.38
CA TYR A 89 -3.87 -2.12 -10.32
C TYR A 89 -5.14 -2.93 -10.03
N LEU A 90 -6.30 -2.28 -9.94
CA LEU A 90 -7.58 -2.95 -9.73
C LEU A 90 -7.91 -3.90 -10.88
N VAL A 91 -7.65 -3.51 -12.14
CA VAL A 91 -7.85 -4.41 -13.29
C VAL A 91 -6.95 -5.64 -13.18
N ILE A 92 -5.67 -5.47 -12.85
CA ILE A 92 -4.74 -6.59 -12.65
C ILE A 92 -5.18 -7.48 -11.49
N TYR A 93 -5.63 -6.88 -10.39
CA TYR A 93 -6.14 -7.59 -9.23
C TYR A 93 -7.37 -8.44 -9.57
N TYR A 94 -8.42 -7.83 -10.13
CA TYR A 94 -9.66 -8.52 -10.47
C TYR A 94 -9.45 -9.58 -11.55
N THR A 95 -8.57 -9.35 -12.54
CA THR A 95 -8.23 -10.37 -13.54
C THR A 95 -7.51 -11.56 -12.92
N THR A 96 -6.56 -11.32 -12.00
CA THR A 96 -5.87 -12.38 -11.26
C THR A 96 -6.83 -13.21 -10.43
N VAL A 97 -7.71 -12.56 -9.64
CA VAL A 97 -8.73 -13.24 -8.83
C VAL A 97 -9.68 -14.06 -9.70
N ARG A 98 -10.16 -13.49 -10.82
CA ARG A 98 -11.05 -14.18 -11.75
C ARG A 98 -10.39 -15.40 -12.41
N SER A 99 -9.10 -15.30 -12.75
CA SER A 99 -8.35 -16.41 -13.33
C SER A 99 -8.20 -17.58 -12.36
N MET A 100 -8.00 -17.29 -11.07
CA MET A 100 -7.86 -18.30 -10.02
C MET A 100 -9.21 -18.92 -9.65
N SER A 101 -10.29 -18.12 -9.59
CA SER A 101 -11.66 -18.61 -9.39
C SER A 101 -12.06 -19.61 -10.49
N LYS A 102 -11.77 -19.31 -11.75
CA LYS A 102 -12.01 -20.25 -12.87
C LYS A 102 -11.21 -21.55 -12.74
N LYS A 103 -9.94 -21.48 -12.29
CA LYS A 103 -9.10 -22.66 -12.06
C LYS A 103 -9.65 -23.55 -10.94
N MET A 104 -10.24 -22.98 -9.90
CA MET A 104 -10.87 -23.75 -8.81
C MET A 104 -12.17 -24.42 -9.25
N SER A 105 -13.01 -23.74 -10.07
CA SER A 105 -14.22 -24.36 -10.63
C SER A 105 -13.91 -25.56 -11.53
N LYS A 106 -12.88 -25.45 -12.38
CA LYS A 106 -12.49 -26.51 -13.32
C LYS A 106 -11.76 -27.70 -12.67
N LYS A 107 -11.35 -27.57 -11.41
CA LYS A 107 -10.70 -28.65 -10.64
C LYS A 107 -11.72 -29.54 -9.90
N ASN A 108 -12.95 -29.05 -9.75
CA ASN A 108 -14.04 -29.75 -9.06
C ASN A 108 -15.00 -30.49 -10.02
N ASP A 109 -14.80 -30.37 -11.33
CA ASP A 109 -15.41 -31.20 -12.38
C ASP A 109 -14.37 -32.25 -12.85
#